data_AF-A0A453QEQ5-F1
#
_entry.id   AF-A0A453QEQ5-F1
#
_cell.length_a   1.000
_cell.length_b   1.000
_cell.length_c   1.000
_cell.angle_alpha   90.00
_cell.angle_beta   90.00
_cell.angle_gamma   90.00
#
_symmetry.space_group_name_H-M   'P 1'
#
loop_
_entity.id
_entity.type
_entity.pdbx_description
1 polymer ?
#
loop_
_entity_poly.entity_id
_entity_poly.type
_entity_poly.pdbx_seq_one_letter_code
_entity_poly.pdbx_strand_id
1 'polypeptide(L)'
;MKDVSKNALLSDVCIGTSTAPTYLPGHHFETKDEDGKPRAFNLIDGGVASNNPTLLAMTDVSKQILMGNPDFFPIKPADYGKFMILSLGTGAAKIEEKFDIAQCSKWGVLGWLYNRGATPIIDSFSQASTDLVDIHASVLFQALHCEKRYLRIHDDGLNGETASVDVSTSENLNRLVDIGKSLLKRQVCKVNVETSKNEPDSKNRGTNEEELIYFARMLSEERKARLLKEGDLA
;
A
#
# COMPACT_ATOMS: atom_id res chain seq x y z
N MET A 1 -18.07 15.97 -14.44
CA MET A 1 -18.29 14.80 -15.32
C MET A 1 -17.18 13.79 -15.07
N LYS A 2 -17.50 12.50 -14.91
CA LYS A 2 -16.47 11.45 -14.83
C LYS A 2 -15.90 11.28 -16.24
N ASP A 3 -14.58 11.42 -16.38
CA ASP A 3 -13.88 11.26 -17.65
C ASP A 3 -14.01 9.80 -18.14
N VAL A 4 -14.89 9.55 -19.10
CA VAL A 4 -15.21 8.19 -19.61
C VAL A 4 -14.00 7.50 -20.23
N SER A 5 -13.01 8.27 -20.71
CA SER A 5 -11.76 7.72 -21.25
C SER A 5 -10.89 7.06 -20.19
N LYS A 6 -11.19 7.23 -18.89
CA LYS A 6 -10.50 6.49 -17.81
C LYS A 6 -11.14 5.14 -17.50
N ASN A 7 -12.26 4.80 -18.13
CA ASN A 7 -12.94 3.51 -17.95
C ASN A 7 -12.28 2.42 -18.81
N ALA A 8 -11.04 2.08 -18.47
CA ALA A 8 -10.26 1.04 -19.13
C ALA A 8 -10.75 -0.37 -18.77
N LEU A 9 -10.34 -1.39 -19.55
CA LEU A 9 -10.55 -2.77 -19.16
C LEU A 9 -9.79 -3.06 -17.85
N LEU A 10 -10.39 -3.85 -16.96
CA LEU A 10 -9.75 -4.23 -15.71
C LEU A 10 -8.42 -4.97 -15.95
N SER A 11 -8.34 -5.78 -17.02
CA SER A 11 -7.10 -6.45 -17.43
C SER A 11 -5.98 -5.46 -17.75
N ASP A 12 -6.28 -4.36 -18.44
CA ASP A 12 -5.28 -3.34 -18.79
C ASP A 12 -4.77 -2.60 -17.55
N VAL A 13 -5.66 -2.34 -16.59
CA VAL A 13 -5.30 -1.74 -15.31
C VAL A 13 -4.40 -2.68 -14.51
N CYS A 14 -4.77 -3.97 -14.41
CA CYS A 14 -3.99 -4.98 -13.69
C CYS A 14 -2.61 -5.21 -14.32
N ILE A 15 -2.51 -5.28 -15.64
CA ILE A 15 -1.20 -5.42 -16.30
C ILE A 15 -0.39 -4.13 -16.09
N GLY A 16 -0.99 -2.97 -16.38
CA GLY A 16 -0.32 -1.67 -16.25
C GLY A 16 0.29 -1.46 -14.87
N THR A 17 -0.45 -1.74 -13.79
CA THR A 17 0.05 -1.54 -12.43
C THR A 17 1.15 -2.50 -11.99
N SER A 18 1.35 -3.62 -12.69
CA SER A 18 2.31 -4.68 -12.32
C SER A 18 3.53 -4.78 -13.23
N THR A 19 3.67 -3.90 -14.23
CA THR A 19 4.78 -3.94 -15.20
C THR A 19 6.06 -3.31 -14.65
N ALA A 20 6.66 -3.98 -13.66
CA ALA A 20 7.84 -3.51 -12.94
C ALA A 20 9.03 -3.33 -13.89
N PRO A 21 9.64 -2.13 -13.95
CA PRO A 21 10.84 -1.92 -14.75
C PRO A 21 11.91 -2.94 -14.40
N THR A 22 12.65 -3.42 -15.40
CA THR A 22 13.64 -4.51 -15.34
C THR A 22 13.07 -5.94 -15.20
N TYR A 23 11.80 -6.11 -14.82
CA TYR A 23 11.13 -7.42 -14.74
C TYR A 23 10.19 -7.67 -15.92
N LEU A 24 9.38 -6.67 -16.28
CA LEU A 24 8.33 -6.79 -17.28
C LEU A 24 8.36 -5.61 -18.27
N PRO A 25 7.93 -5.82 -19.53
CA PRO A 25 7.78 -4.71 -20.48
C PRO A 25 6.62 -3.79 -20.06
N GLY A 26 6.72 -2.50 -20.37
CA GLY A 26 5.61 -1.57 -20.15
C GLY A 26 4.36 -1.95 -20.95
N HIS A 27 3.19 -1.52 -20.46
CA HIS A 27 1.89 -1.84 -21.06
C HIS A 27 1.31 -0.67 -21.83
N HIS A 28 0.81 -0.93 -23.04
CA HIS A 28 0.15 0.07 -23.87
C HIS A 28 -1.26 -0.38 -24.25
N PHE A 29 -2.22 0.53 -24.15
CA PHE A 29 -3.59 0.35 -24.62
C PHE A 29 -4.25 1.71 -24.89
N GLU A 30 -5.41 1.69 -25.54
CA GLU A 30 -6.21 2.88 -25.81
C GLU A 30 -7.64 2.75 -25.31
N THR A 31 -8.22 3.86 -24.89
CA THR A 31 -9.66 4.01 -24.63
C THR A 31 -10.23 5.12 -25.52
N LYS A 32 -11.52 5.44 -25.37
CA LYS A 32 -12.18 6.54 -26.07
C LYS A 32 -12.79 7.53 -25.08
N ASP A 33 -12.72 8.81 -25.40
CA ASP A 33 -13.45 9.85 -24.69
C ASP A 33 -14.92 9.95 -25.14
N GLU A 34 -15.63 10.96 -24.64
CA GLU A 34 -17.06 11.18 -24.93
C GLU A 34 -17.31 11.47 -26.42
N ASP A 35 -16.34 12.06 -27.12
CA ASP A 35 -16.40 12.36 -28.56
C ASP A 35 -15.91 11.18 -29.43
N GLY A 36 -15.55 10.06 -28.80
CA GLY A 36 -15.02 8.87 -29.48
C GLY A 36 -13.55 8.98 -29.89
N LYS A 37 -12.85 10.04 -29.49
CA LYS A 37 -11.43 10.23 -29.81
C LYS A 37 -10.57 9.28 -28.97
N PRO A 38 -9.55 8.64 -29.57
CA PRO A 38 -8.68 7.73 -28.84
C PRO A 38 -7.84 8.47 -27.80
N ARG A 39 -7.67 7.83 -26.66
CA ARG A 39 -6.73 8.21 -25.60
C ARG A 39 -5.78 7.06 -25.35
N ALA A 40 -4.50 7.28 -25.63
CA ALA A 40 -3.45 6.31 -25.35
C ALA A 40 -2.99 6.34 -23.88
N PHE A 41 -2.71 5.15 -23.36
CA PHE A 41 -2.08 4.93 -22.06
C PHE A 41 -0.77 4.16 -22.29
N ASN A 42 0.31 4.64 -21.68
CA ASN A 42 1.62 3.99 -21.68
C ASN A 42 2.04 3.86 -20.22
N LEU A 43 1.86 2.66 -19.66
CA LEU A 43 1.94 2.42 -18.23
C LEU A 43 3.16 1.55 -17.89
N ILE A 44 3.70 1.82 -16.71
CA ILE A 44 4.64 0.98 -15.98
C ILE A 44 4.11 0.81 -14.55
N ASP A 45 4.74 -0.06 -13.78
CA ASP A 45 4.33 -0.40 -12.41
C ASP A 45 4.03 0.79 -11.51
N GLY A 46 2.94 0.65 -10.75
CA GLY A 46 2.48 1.67 -9.79
C GLY A 46 3.47 1.93 -8.66
N GLY A 47 4.33 0.98 -8.30
CA GLY A 47 5.40 1.09 -7.32
C GLY A 47 6.48 2.11 -7.68
N VAL A 48 6.57 2.53 -8.94
CA VAL A 48 7.40 3.67 -9.37
C VAL A 48 6.80 4.99 -8.88
N ALA A 49 5.48 5.09 -8.80
CA ALA A 49 4.79 6.30 -8.36
C ALA A 49 4.40 6.27 -6.87
N SER A 50 3.96 5.11 -6.37
CA SER A 50 3.43 4.92 -5.02
C SER A 50 3.41 3.44 -4.64
N ASN A 51 4.48 2.95 -4.03
CA ASN A 51 4.60 1.55 -3.58
C ASN A 51 3.69 1.23 -2.38
N ASN A 52 3.34 2.25 -1.58
CA ASN A 52 2.30 2.16 -0.56
C ASN A 52 1.15 3.12 -0.91
N PRO A 53 0.05 2.66 -1.51
CA PRO A 53 -1.02 3.52 -2.00
C PRO A 53 -1.94 4.09 -0.90
N THR A 54 -1.62 3.93 0.39
CA THR A 54 -2.47 4.36 1.50
C THR A 54 -2.83 5.85 1.42
N LEU A 55 -1.83 6.74 1.27
CA LEU A 55 -2.09 8.18 1.16
C LEU A 55 -2.78 8.55 -0.16
N LEU A 56 -2.53 7.80 -1.24
CA LEU A 56 -3.21 8.00 -2.52
C LEU A 56 -4.71 7.69 -2.39
N ALA A 57 -5.05 6.58 -1.74
CA ALA A 57 -6.42 6.20 -1.45
C ALA A 57 -7.12 7.23 -0.55
N MET A 58 -6.46 7.70 0.50
CA MET A 58 -6.98 8.78 1.36
C MET A 58 -7.25 10.06 0.58
N THR A 59 -6.33 10.43 -0.32
CA THR A 59 -6.44 11.62 -1.16
C THR A 59 -7.60 11.49 -2.14
N ASP A 60 -7.78 10.33 -2.77
CA ASP A 60 -8.90 10.10 -3.70
C ASP A 60 -10.25 10.19 -2.99
N VAL A 61 -10.41 9.54 -1.83
CA VAL A 61 -11.62 9.66 -1.00
C VAL A 61 -11.90 11.11 -0.62
N SER A 62 -10.87 11.83 -0.17
CA SER A 62 -10.99 13.26 0.20
C SER A 62 -11.42 14.12 -0.99
N LYS A 63 -10.90 13.81 -2.18
CA LYS A 63 -11.28 14.47 -3.44
C LYS A 63 -12.74 14.17 -3.80
N GLN A 64 -13.22 12.93 -3.67
CA GLN A 64 -14.63 12.59 -3.91
C GLN A 64 -15.57 13.37 -2.99
N ILE A 65 -15.22 13.47 -1.70
CA ILE A 65 -15.97 14.27 -0.72
C ILE A 65 -15.97 15.75 -1.12
N LEU A 66 -14.81 16.31 -1.48
CA LEU A 66 -14.68 17.70 -1.91
C LEU A 66 -15.51 18.00 -3.18
N MET A 67 -15.60 17.03 -4.08
CA MET A 67 -16.41 17.10 -5.30
C MET A 67 -17.91 16.88 -5.05
N GLY A 68 -18.33 16.66 -3.80
CA GLY A 68 -19.74 16.49 -3.42
C GLY A 68 -20.34 15.17 -3.91
N ASN A 69 -19.53 14.12 -4.06
CA ASN A 69 -20.03 12.81 -4.48
C ASN A 69 -21.00 12.24 -3.41
N PRO A 70 -22.27 11.96 -3.75
CA PRO A 70 -23.28 11.53 -2.80
C PRO A 70 -23.00 10.14 -2.19
N ASP A 71 -22.17 9.31 -2.83
CA ASP A 71 -21.77 8.01 -2.30
C ASP A 71 -20.87 8.14 -1.05
N PHE A 72 -20.31 9.33 -0.83
CA PHE A 72 -19.44 9.63 0.29
C PHE A 72 -20.17 10.50 1.32
N PHE A 73 -20.04 10.12 2.59
CA PHE A 73 -20.64 10.88 3.68
C PHE A 73 -20.09 12.31 3.70
N PRO A 74 -20.91 13.35 3.87
CA PRO A 74 -20.47 14.75 3.88
C PRO A 74 -19.72 15.06 5.18
N ILE A 75 -18.47 14.59 5.24
CA ILE A 75 -17.51 14.94 6.27
C ILE A 75 -16.69 16.14 5.78
N LYS A 76 -16.05 16.87 6.69
CA LYS A 76 -15.10 17.90 6.24
C LYS A 76 -13.99 17.18 5.44
N PRO A 77 -13.56 17.68 4.27
CA PRO A 77 -12.57 16.99 3.42
C PRO A 77 -11.23 16.61 4.10
N ALA A 78 -10.92 17.20 5.25
CA ALA A 78 -9.73 16.91 6.06
C ALA A 78 -10.02 16.17 7.40
N ASP A 79 -11.24 15.67 7.60
CA ASP A 79 -11.65 14.95 8.81
C ASP A 79 -11.21 13.47 8.76
N TYR A 80 -9.88 13.27 8.70
CA TYR A 80 -9.27 11.94 8.60
C TYR A 80 -9.57 11.04 9.82
N GLY A 81 -10.00 11.60 10.95
CA GLY A 81 -10.42 10.84 12.13
C GLY A 81 -11.61 9.91 11.86
N LYS A 82 -12.40 10.18 10.80
CA LYS A 82 -13.51 9.32 10.37
C LYS A 82 -13.11 8.18 9.45
N PHE A 83 -11.86 8.15 8.98
CA PHE A 83 -11.38 7.12 8.09
C PHE A 83 -11.06 5.87 8.90
N MET A 84 -11.37 4.71 8.35
CA MET A 84 -10.88 3.42 8.81
C MET A 84 -10.00 2.85 7.71
N ILE A 85 -8.73 2.60 8.04
CA ILE A 85 -7.70 2.21 7.07
C ILE A 85 -7.04 0.92 7.52
N LEU A 86 -7.16 -0.10 6.67
CA LEU A 86 -6.36 -1.31 6.73
C LEU A 86 -5.32 -1.25 5.61
N SER A 87 -4.05 -1.15 5.98
CA SER A 87 -2.93 -1.13 5.06
C SER A 87 -2.14 -2.43 5.18
N LEU A 88 -2.05 -3.19 4.08
CA LEU A 88 -1.35 -4.47 4.03
C LEU A 88 -0.11 -4.33 3.18
N GLY A 89 1.05 -4.67 3.72
CA GLY A 89 2.30 -4.73 2.96
C GLY A 89 2.69 -6.16 2.63
N THR A 90 3.51 -6.33 1.61
CA THR A 90 4.03 -7.62 1.14
C THR A 90 5.31 -8.06 1.87
N GLY A 91 5.69 -7.31 2.91
CA GLY A 91 6.94 -7.44 3.63
C GLY A 91 8.11 -6.75 2.92
N ALA A 92 9.19 -6.59 3.65
CA ALA A 92 10.46 -6.05 3.21
C ALA A 92 11.57 -7.04 3.58
N ALA A 93 12.64 -7.05 2.79
CA ALA A 93 13.85 -7.75 3.19
C ALA A 93 14.26 -7.25 4.58
N LYS A 94 14.62 -8.17 5.47
CA LYS A 94 15.35 -7.82 6.69
C LYS A 94 16.46 -6.88 6.27
N ILE A 95 16.64 -5.77 6.99
CA ILE A 95 17.71 -4.79 6.73
C ILE A 95 19.05 -5.51 6.87
N GLU A 96 19.43 -6.21 5.82
CA GLU A 96 20.78 -6.53 5.48
C GLU A 96 21.28 -5.20 4.91
N GLU A 97 22.37 -4.69 5.46
CA GLU A 97 23.12 -3.57 4.87
C GLU A 97 23.69 -4.05 3.53
N LYS A 98 22.81 -4.28 2.53
CA LYS A 98 23.08 -5.00 1.29
C LYS A 98 24.22 -4.35 0.52
N PHE A 99 24.39 -3.04 0.70
CA PHE A 99 25.38 -2.25 0.02
C PHE A 99 26.07 -1.27 0.96
N ASP A 100 27.40 -1.33 0.95
CA ASP A 100 28.26 -0.37 1.63
C ASP A 100 28.61 0.82 0.70
N ILE A 101 28.82 2.00 1.28
CA ILE A 101 29.11 3.24 0.55
C ILE A 101 30.41 3.12 -0.28
N ALA A 102 31.41 2.39 0.20
CA ALA A 102 32.67 2.20 -0.53
C ALA A 102 32.48 1.30 -1.76
N GLN A 103 31.43 0.47 -1.78
CA GLN A 103 31.05 -0.32 -2.94
C GLN A 103 30.21 0.52 -3.91
N CYS A 104 29.19 1.23 -3.41
CA CYS A 104 28.29 2.06 -4.22
C CYS A 104 29.03 3.19 -4.96
N SER A 105 30.05 3.78 -4.33
CA SER A 105 30.86 4.86 -4.92
C SER A 105 31.59 4.47 -6.20
N LYS A 106 31.74 3.17 -6.47
CA LYS A 106 32.37 2.65 -7.68
C LYS A 106 31.37 2.32 -8.78
N TRP A 107 30.07 2.47 -8.54
CA TRP A 107 29.04 2.09 -9.49
C TRP A 107 28.81 3.19 -10.52
N GLY A 108 28.82 2.80 -11.79
CA GLY A 108 28.21 3.58 -12.87
C GLY A 108 26.71 3.27 -13.02
N VAL A 109 26.09 3.77 -14.08
CA VAL A 109 24.64 3.61 -14.38
C VAL A 109 24.20 2.14 -14.28
N LEU A 110 24.95 1.21 -14.86
CA LEU A 110 24.61 -0.22 -14.83
C LEU A 110 24.62 -0.80 -13.41
N GLY A 111 25.57 -0.38 -12.56
CA GLY A 111 25.63 -0.85 -11.18
C GLY A 111 24.49 -0.30 -10.32
N TRP A 112 24.00 0.90 -10.62
CA TRP A 112 22.81 1.45 -9.96
C TRP A 112 21.50 0.83 -10.44
N LEU A 113 21.44 0.42 -11.71
CA LEU A 113 20.27 -0.25 -12.30
C LEU A 113 20.20 -1.73 -11.94
N TYR A 114 21.33 -2.42 -11.88
CA TYR A 114 21.38 -3.85 -11.56
C TYR A 114 22.69 -4.22 -10.88
N ASN A 115 22.60 -4.75 -9.65
CA ASN A 115 23.76 -5.23 -8.93
C ASN A 115 23.43 -6.45 -8.08
N ARG A 116 24.17 -7.55 -8.29
CA ARG A 116 24.03 -8.79 -7.50
C ARG A 116 22.58 -9.28 -7.37
N GLY A 117 21.80 -9.21 -8.47
CA GLY A 117 20.41 -9.67 -8.47
C GLY A 117 19.40 -8.70 -7.86
N ALA A 118 19.83 -7.49 -7.47
CA ALA A 118 18.95 -6.42 -6.98
C ALA A 118 18.93 -5.26 -7.98
N THR A 119 17.97 -4.35 -7.78
CA THR A 119 17.80 -3.11 -8.56
C THR A 119 17.97 -1.89 -7.66
N PRO A 120 19.21 -1.54 -7.25
CA PRO A 120 19.45 -0.69 -6.08
C PRO A 120 18.69 0.64 -6.09
N ILE A 121 18.66 1.34 -7.22
CA ILE A 121 17.97 2.62 -7.31
C ILE A 121 16.44 2.48 -7.22
N ILE A 122 15.87 1.44 -7.85
CA ILE A 122 14.44 1.16 -7.83
C ILE A 122 14.03 0.74 -6.42
N ASP A 123 14.75 -0.22 -5.84
CA ASP A 123 14.51 -0.73 -4.49
C ASP A 123 14.57 0.40 -3.45
N SER A 124 15.55 1.29 -3.57
CA SER A 124 15.70 2.44 -2.67
C SER A 124 14.51 3.39 -2.75
N PHE A 125 14.08 3.78 -3.96
CA PHE A 125 12.94 4.68 -4.13
C PHE A 125 11.62 4.02 -3.71
N SER A 126 11.41 2.74 -4.06
CA SER A 126 10.20 2.01 -3.70
C SER A 126 10.09 1.76 -2.20
N GLN A 127 11.19 1.43 -1.50
CA GLN A 127 11.18 1.30 -0.05
C GLN A 127 10.96 2.66 0.63
N ALA A 128 11.69 3.70 0.21
CA ALA A 128 11.51 5.04 0.76
C ALA A 128 10.08 5.57 0.59
N SER A 129 9.44 5.29 -0.57
CA SER A 129 8.03 5.61 -0.81
C SER A 129 7.10 4.91 0.19
N THR A 130 7.35 3.63 0.49
CA THR A 130 6.57 2.87 1.47
C THR A 130 6.72 3.41 2.89
N ASP A 131 7.96 3.67 3.31
CA ASP A 131 8.28 4.13 4.66
C ASP A 131 7.70 5.53 4.92
N LEU A 132 7.87 6.46 3.96
CA LEU A 132 7.32 7.81 4.07
C LEU A 132 5.80 7.78 4.25
N VAL A 133 5.09 6.96 3.48
CA VAL A 133 3.63 6.83 3.59
C VAL A 133 3.21 6.28 4.94
N ASP A 134 3.91 5.27 5.45
CA ASP A 134 3.58 4.65 6.75
C ASP A 134 3.83 5.63 7.91
N ILE A 135 4.97 6.34 7.89
CA ILE A 135 5.28 7.40 8.87
C ILE A 135 4.20 8.49 8.84
N HIS A 136 3.86 9.01 7.66
CA HIS A 136 2.88 10.09 7.52
C HIS A 136 1.49 9.65 8.01
N ALA A 137 1.02 8.47 7.60
CA ALA A 137 -0.26 7.95 8.04
C ALA A 137 -0.27 7.71 9.55
N SER A 138 0.75 7.04 10.08
CA SER A 138 0.85 6.77 11.52
C SER A 138 0.88 8.06 12.36
N VAL A 139 1.71 9.04 12.00
CA VAL A 139 1.79 10.34 12.70
C VAL A 139 0.45 11.07 12.64
N LEU A 140 -0.22 11.08 11.49
CA LEU A 140 -1.52 11.73 11.33
C LEU A 140 -2.59 11.11 12.25
N PHE A 141 -2.71 9.77 12.27
CA PHE A 141 -3.70 9.10 13.11
C PHE A 141 -3.38 9.19 14.60
N GLN A 142 -2.09 9.28 14.97
CA GLN A 142 -1.66 9.58 16.35
C GLN A 142 -2.03 11.00 16.77
N ALA A 143 -1.76 11.99 15.93
CA ALA A 143 -2.09 13.39 16.20
C ALA A 143 -3.60 13.62 16.33
N LEU A 144 -4.41 12.80 15.66
CA LEU A 144 -5.87 12.82 15.73
C LEU A 144 -6.45 11.93 16.84
N HIS A 145 -5.62 11.25 17.64
CA HIS A 145 -6.03 10.30 18.68
C HIS A 145 -6.97 9.21 18.16
N CYS A 146 -6.69 8.72 16.95
CA CYS A 146 -7.49 7.75 16.21
C CYS A 146 -6.65 6.52 15.79
N GLU A 147 -5.60 6.17 16.53
CA GLU A 147 -4.63 5.14 16.15
C GLU A 147 -5.27 3.79 15.84
N LYS A 148 -6.32 3.42 16.58
CA LYS A 148 -7.05 2.14 16.37
C LYS A 148 -7.76 2.05 15.02
N ARG A 149 -7.95 3.17 14.33
CA ARG A 149 -8.58 3.24 13.00
C ARG A 149 -7.58 3.07 11.86
N TYR A 150 -6.27 3.10 12.16
CA TYR A 150 -5.21 2.76 11.22
C TYR A 150 -4.54 1.46 11.66
N LEU A 151 -4.65 0.42 10.82
CA LEU A 151 -3.97 -0.85 11.03
C LEU A 151 -3.04 -1.10 9.84
N ARG A 152 -1.73 -1.07 10.10
CA ARG A 152 -0.70 -1.50 9.15
C ARG A 152 -0.21 -2.89 9.55
N ILE A 153 -0.25 -3.83 8.62
CA ILE A 153 0.34 -5.17 8.78
C ILE A 153 1.44 -5.31 7.74
N HIS A 154 2.67 -5.51 8.22
CA HIS A 154 3.87 -5.60 7.40
C HIS A 154 4.91 -6.48 8.10
N ASP A 155 5.78 -7.13 7.32
CA ASP A 155 6.86 -7.98 7.82
C ASP A 155 8.22 -7.44 7.37
N ASP A 156 9.03 -6.95 8.31
CA ASP A 156 10.39 -6.44 8.03
C ASP A 156 11.48 -7.53 8.15
N GLY A 157 11.10 -8.80 8.00
CA GLY A 157 11.93 -9.96 8.38
C GLY A 157 12.24 -10.93 7.25
N LEU A 158 11.83 -10.62 6.01
CA LEU A 158 12.01 -11.52 4.87
C LEU A 158 13.49 -11.74 4.56
N ASN A 159 13.86 -12.94 4.13
CA ASN A 159 15.25 -13.29 3.83
C ASN A 159 15.35 -14.29 2.68
N GLY A 160 16.51 -14.31 2.02
CA GLY A 160 16.76 -15.17 0.86
C GLY A 160 15.67 -15.02 -0.21
N GLU A 161 15.15 -16.14 -0.72
CA GLU A 161 14.11 -16.17 -1.76
C GLU A 161 12.79 -15.52 -1.34
N THR A 162 12.46 -15.51 -0.04
CA THR A 162 11.21 -14.91 0.45
C THR A 162 11.22 -13.38 0.35
N ALA A 163 12.40 -12.77 0.20
CA ALA A 163 12.55 -11.34 -0.04
C ALA A 163 12.63 -10.99 -1.54
N SER A 164 12.58 -11.99 -2.44
CA SER A 164 12.59 -11.76 -3.88
C SER A 164 11.18 -11.57 -4.43
N VAL A 165 11.04 -10.68 -5.41
CA VAL A 165 9.75 -10.35 -6.04
C VAL A 165 9.37 -11.28 -7.19
N ASP A 166 10.32 -12.08 -7.68
CA ASP A 166 10.21 -12.88 -8.91
C ASP A 166 10.39 -14.39 -8.71
N VAL A 167 10.57 -14.87 -7.47
CA VAL A 167 10.75 -16.30 -7.18
C VAL A 167 9.41 -16.97 -6.90
N SER A 168 8.82 -17.55 -7.94
CA SER A 168 7.49 -18.19 -7.89
C SER A 168 7.52 -19.72 -7.71
N THR A 169 8.58 -20.27 -7.13
CA THR A 169 8.67 -21.72 -6.85
C THR A 169 7.62 -22.12 -5.83
N SER A 170 7.06 -23.33 -5.93
CA SER A 170 6.05 -23.81 -4.96
C SER A 170 6.58 -23.83 -3.53
N GLU A 171 7.88 -24.09 -3.35
CA GLU A 171 8.54 -24.02 -2.05
C GLU A 171 8.51 -22.59 -1.49
N ASN A 172 8.93 -21.59 -2.25
CA ASN A 172 8.95 -20.19 -1.80
C ASN A 172 7.53 -19.68 -1.53
N LEU A 173 6.56 -20.01 -2.38
CA LEU A 173 5.15 -19.62 -2.18
C LEU A 173 4.57 -20.21 -0.89
N ASN A 174 4.86 -21.48 -0.58
CA ASN A 174 4.44 -22.10 0.68
C ASN A 174 5.11 -21.43 1.89
N ARG A 175 6.41 -21.08 1.79
CA ARG A 175 7.10 -20.31 2.83
C ARG A 175 6.45 -18.96 3.07
N LEU A 176 6.09 -18.22 2.01
CA LEU A 176 5.38 -16.94 2.13
C LEU A 176 4.01 -17.09 2.81
N VAL A 177 3.27 -18.16 2.52
CA VAL A 177 2.02 -18.49 3.21
C VAL A 177 2.26 -18.70 4.71
N ASP A 178 3.30 -19.45 5.07
CA ASP A 178 3.63 -19.71 6.48
C ASP A 178 4.12 -18.45 7.20
N ILE A 179 4.86 -17.58 6.52
CA ILE A 179 5.22 -16.24 7.01
C ILE A 179 3.95 -15.43 7.30
N GLY A 180 2.99 -15.38 6.37
CA GLY A 180 1.72 -14.70 6.56
C GLY A 180 0.92 -15.23 7.75
N LYS A 181 0.85 -16.56 7.91
CA LYS A 181 0.21 -17.19 9.09
C LYS A 181 0.95 -16.83 10.39
N SER A 182 2.28 -16.80 10.36
CA SER A 182 3.09 -16.42 11.53
C SER A 182 2.87 -14.95 11.90
N LEU A 183 2.69 -14.08 10.89
CA LEU A 183 2.51 -12.64 11.06
C LEU A 183 1.22 -12.34 11.83
N LEU A 184 0.16 -13.13 11.63
CA LEU A 184 -1.08 -13.03 12.42
C LEU A 184 -0.84 -13.13 13.93
N LYS A 185 0.15 -13.93 14.37
CA LYS A 185 0.47 -14.15 15.79
C LYS A 185 1.45 -13.13 16.36
N ARG A 186 2.05 -12.29 15.52
CA ARG A 186 2.94 -11.21 15.97
C ARG A 186 2.14 -10.05 16.53
N GLN A 187 2.76 -9.30 17.44
CA GLN A 187 2.21 -8.05 17.96
C GLN A 187 2.07 -7.02 16.84
N VAL A 188 1.00 -6.22 16.88
CA VAL A 188 0.87 -5.08 15.98
C VAL A 188 2.03 -4.12 16.22
N CYS A 189 2.60 -3.62 15.13
CA CYS A 189 3.64 -2.59 15.20
C CYS A 189 3.04 -1.20 14.97
N LYS A 190 3.71 -0.21 15.52
CA LYS A 190 3.42 1.21 15.36
C LYS A 190 4.71 1.94 15.06
N VAL A 191 4.66 2.90 14.14
CA VAL A 191 5.78 3.81 13.89
C VAL A 191 6.05 4.66 15.13
N ASN A 192 7.27 4.57 15.64
CA ASN A 192 7.82 5.49 16.63
C ASN A 192 8.11 6.83 15.95
N VAL A 193 7.49 7.91 16.44
CA VAL A 193 7.54 9.23 15.80
C VAL A 193 8.94 9.84 15.83
N GLU A 194 9.77 9.51 16.82
CA GLU A 194 11.13 10.05 16.95
C GLU A 194 12.12 9.27 16.09
N THR A 195 12.03 7.94 16.10
CA THR A 195 13.01 7.08 15.40
C THR A 195 12.58 6.73 13.98
N SER A 196 11.31 6.97 13.62
CA SER A 196 10.67 6.53 12.38
C SER A 196 10.71 5.01 12.15
N LYS A 197 10.99 4.22 13.19
CA LYS A 197 11.03 2.75 13.12
C LYS A 197 9.72 2.14 13.57
N ASN A 198 9.39 0.99 12.99
CA ASN A 198 8.27 0.16 13.44
C ASN A 198 8.66 -0.58 14.73
N GLU A 199 7.87 -0.38 15.78
CA GLU A 199 8.07 -0.98 17.09
C GLU A 199 6.78 -1.66 17.57
N PRO A 200 6.84 -2.77 18.33
CA PRO A 200 5.64 -3.42 18.86
C PRO A 200 4.82 -2.46 19.75
N ASP A 201 3.53 -2.34 19.48
CA ASP A 201 2.57 -1.52 20.25
C ASP A 201 1.96 -2.31 21.42
N SER A 202 2.81 -3.06 22.14
CA SER A 202 2.41 -4.04 23.16
C SER A 202 1.63 -3.44 24.34
N LYS A 203 1.63 -2.10 24.49
CA LYS A 203 0.90 -1.39 25.54
C LYS A 203 -0.55 -1.09 25.18
N ASN A 204 -0.85 -0.95 23.87
CA ASN A 204 -2.16 -0.46 23.42
C ASN A 204 -2.93 -1.45 22.55
N ARG A 205 -2.24 -2.41 21.92
CA ARG A 205 -2.81 -3.34 20.94
C ARG A 205 -2.33 -4.77 21.20
N GLY A 206 -3.10 -5.71 20.69
CA GLY A 206 -2.77 -7.13 20.73
C GLY A 206 -1.98 -7.60 19.50
N THR A 207 -2.16 -8.86 19.17
CA THR A 207 -1.66 -9.48 17.94
C THR A 207 -2.37 -8.95 16.69
N ASN A 208 -1.74 -9.12 15.52
CA ASN A 208 -2.35 -8.79 14.23
C ASN A 208 -3.69 -9.50 14.03
N GLU A 209 -3.83 -10.75 14.47
CA GLU A 209 -5.08 -11.51 14.41
C GLU A 209 -6.20 -10.88 15.24
N GLU A 210 -5.92 -10.55 16.50
CA GLU A 210 -6.90 -9.92 17.39
C GLU A 210 -7.37 -8.57 16.86
N GLU A 211 -6.44 -7.78 16.33
CA GLU A 211 -6.72 -6.46 15.76
C GLU A 211 -7.46 -6.55 14.41
N LEU A 212 -7.21 -7.58 13.59
CA LEU A 212 -8.01 -7.87 12.40
C LEU A 212 -9.44 -8.27 12.76
N ILE A 213 -9.64 -9.08 13.80
CA ILE A 213 -10.98 -9.43 14.30
C ILE A 213 -11.69 -8.17 14.80
N TYR A 214 -10.99 -7.32 15.55
CA TYR A 214 -11.52 -6.03 16.00
C TYR A 214 -11.92 -5.14 14.82
N PHE A 215 -11.06 -5.03 13.80
CA PHE A 215 -11.31 -4.23 12.60
C PHE A 215 -12.50 -4.76 11.79
N ALA A 216 -12.61 -6.08 11.63
CA ALA A 216 -13.74 -6.73 10.98
C ALA A 216 -15.08 -6.46 11.69
N ARG A 217 -15.07 -6.43 13.03
CA ARG A 217 -16.26 -6.04 13.81
C ARG A 217 -16.65 -4.59 13.55
N MET A 218 -15.70 -3.65 13.57
CA MET A 218 -15.99 -2.24 13.26
C MET A 218 -16.62 -2.08 11.87
N LEU A 219 -16.09 -2.77 10.86
CA LEU A 219 -16.64 -2.75 9.50
C LEU A 219 -18.06 -3.33 9.44
N SER A 220 -18.31 -4.42 10.17
CA SER A 220 -19.64 -5.05 10.24
C SER A 220 -20.67 -4.15 10.92
N GLU A 221 -20.29 -3.50 12.02
CA GLU A 221 -21.13 -2.54 12.75
C GLU A 221 -21.47 -1.33 11.88
N GLU A 222 -20.47 -0.73 11.21
CA GLU A 222 -20.66 0.39 10.30
C GLU A 222 -21.60 0.01 9.14
N ARG A 223 -21.42 -1.17 8.53
CA ARG A 223 -22.31 -1.65 7.46
C ARG A 223 -23.75 -1.80 7.96
N LYS A 224 -23.96 -2.40 9.13
CA LYS A 224 -25.30 -2.55 9.74
C LYS A 224 -25.94 -1.19 10.01
N ALA A 225 -25.18 -0.23 10.52
CA ALA A 225 -25.66 1.12 10.79
C ALA A 225 -26.12 1.85 9.51
N ARG A 226 -25.44 1.64 8.37
CA ARG A 226 -25.86 2.21 7.08
C ARG A 226 -27.15 1.57 6.57
N LEU A 227 -27.27 0.25 6.63
CA LEU A 227 -28.48 -0.47 6.20
C LEU A 227 -29.71 -0.10 7.04
N LEU A 228 -29.55 0.12 8.34
CA LEU A 228 -30.63 0.59 9.21
C LEU A 228 -31.11 1.99 8.80
N LYS A 229 -30.18 2.92 8.51
CA LYS A 229 -30.52 4.27 8.05
C LYS A 229 -31.21 4.28 6.69
N GLU A 230 -30.82 3.40 5.77
CA GLU A 230 -31.50 3.23 4.48
C GLU A 230 -32.91 2.66 4.64
N GLY A 231 -33.10 1.72 5.59
CA GLY A 231 -34.41 1.14 5.91
C GLY A 231 -35.37 2.10 6.62
N ASP A 232 -34.87 3.04 7.43
CA ASP A 232 -35.67 4.08 8.09
C ASP A 232 -36.06 5.24 7.13
N LEU A 233 -35.45 5.31 5.95
CA LEU A 233 -35.72 6.30 4.91
C LEU A 233 -36.61 5.75 3.77
N ALA A 234 -37.00 4.47 3.83
CA ALA A 234 -37.86 3.77 2.85
C ALA A 234 -39.29 3.60 3.39
#